data_AF-A0A2K2V5H8-F1
#
_entry.id   AF-A0A2K2V5H8-F1
#
_cell.length_a   1.000
_cell.length_b   1.000
_cell.length_c   1.000
_cell.angle_alpha   90.00
_cell.angle_beta   90.00
_cell.angle_gamma   90.00
#
_symmetry.space_group_name_H-M   'P 1'
#
loop_
_entity.id
_entity.type
_entity.pdbx_description
1 polymer ?
#
loop_
_entity_poly.entity_id
_entity_poly.type
_entity_poly.pdbx_seq_one_letter_code
_entity_poly.pdbx_strand_id
1 'polypeptide(L)'
;MHIKVGCCGFCISKKKYYILFNVVEVQNTFYKIISTKLASSWRKESPEGFEFVPKAWMALTHDPSSTFWRKKGLPTGKNVGLLRCSEDNFRLWKEFLESIKPLNPKLVIFQSPPSFEATDEN
;
A
#
# COMPACT_ATOMS: atom_id res chain seq x y z
N MET A 1 22.32 -5.21 -14.69
CA MET A 1 21.01 -4.59 -14.43
C MET A 1 19.99 -5.71 -14.19
N HIS A 2 19.32 -5.74 -13.04
CA HIS A 2 18.29 -6.75 -12.75
C HIS A 2 16.91 -6.12 -12.93
N ILE A 3 16.13 -6.58 -13.91
CA ILE A 3 14.76 -6.12 -14.16
C ILE A 3 13.79 -7.15 -13.59
N LYS A 4 12.71 -6.68 -12.93
CA LYS A 4 11.57 -7.51 -12.53
C LYS A 4 10.31 -6.94 -13.16
N VAL A 5 9.52 -7.81 -13.79
CA VAL A 5 8.26 -7.44 -14.43
C VAL A 5 7.11 -8.11 -13.67
N GLY A 6 6.03 -7.36 -13.47
CA GLY A 6 4.84 -7.80 -12.76
C GLY A 6 3.64 -6.92 -13.13
N CYS A 7 2.58 -7.00 -12.33
CA CYS A 7 1.31 -6.33 -12.57
C CYS A 7 0.84 -5.60 -11.31
N CYS A 8 -0.08 -4.66 -11.50
CA CYS A 8 -0.88 -4.08 -10.42
C CYS A 8 -1.94 -5.10 -9.98
N GLY A 9 -1.67 -5.78 -8.87
CA GLY A 9 -2.49 -6.86 -8.33
C GLY A 9 -2.37 -8.18 -9.08
N PHE A 10 -3.06 -9.18 -8.54
CA PHE A 10 -3.16 -10.51 -9.13
C PHE A 10 -4.27 -10.53 -10.18
N CYS A 11 -3.92 -10.36 -11.46
CA CYS A 11 -4.86 -10.38 -12.59
C CYS A 11 -5.36 -11.79 -12.96
N ILE A 12 -4.74 -12.82 -12.39
CA ILE A 12 -5.09 -14.24 -12.52
C ILE A 12 -5.00 -14.91 -11.14
N SER A 13 -5.27 -16.21 -11.05
CA SER A 13 -5.09 -16.92 -9.77
C SER A 13 -3.64 -16.82 -9.30
N LYS A 14 -3.44 -16.59 -8.00
CA LYS A 14 -2.10 -16.37 -7.44
C LYS A 14 -1.13 -17.51 -7.72
N LYS A 15 -1.60 -18.76 -7.66
CA LYS A 15 -0.79 -19.93 -8.02
C LYS A 15 -0.21 -19.82 -9.43
N LYS A 16 -1.00 -19.41 -10.42
CA LYS A 16 -0.50 -19.17 -11.78
C LYS A 16 0.39 -17.93 -11.83
N TYR A 17 0.03 -16.88 -11.10
CA TYR A 17 0.80 -15.64 -11.05
C TYR A 17 2.24 -15.85 -10.56
N TYR A 18 2.40 -16.59 -9.46
CA TYR A 18 3.69 -16.93 -8.87
C TYR A 18 4.60 -17.78 -9.77
N ILE A 19 4.03 -18.46 -10.79
CA ILE A 19 4.80 -19.20 -11.79
C ILE A 19 5.31 -18.26 -12.89
N LEU A 20 4.54 -17.23 -13.24
CA LEU A 20 4.82 -16.34 -14.36
C LEU A 20 5.66 -15.12 -13.98
N PHE A 21 5.53 -14.64 -12.74
CA PHE A 21 6.15 -13.41 -12.27
C PHE A 21 6.83 -13.58 -10.92
N ASN A 22 7.80 -12.69 -10.65
CA ASN A 22 8.57 -12.68 -9.40
C ASN A 22 8.28 -11.45 -8.52
N VAL A 23 7.36 -10.59 -8.94
CA VAL A 23 6.98 -9.37 -8.22
C VAL A 23 5.50 -9.04 -8.48
N VAL A 24 4.83 -8.45 -7.49
CA VAL A 24 3.47 -7.91 -7.63
C VAL A 24 3.32 -6.58 -6.89
N GLU A 25 2.65 -5.61 -7.50
CA GLU A 25 2.16 -4.44 -6.76
C GLU A 25 0.88 -4.83 -6.02
N VAL A 26 0.86 -4.64 -4.70
CA VAL A 26 -0.29 -4.97 -3.87
C VAL A 26 -1.21 -3.75 -3.79
N GLN A 27 -2.17 -3.68 -4.70
CA GLN A 27 -3.12 -2.58 -4.78
C GLN A 27 -4.13 -2.56 -3.62
N ASN A 28 -4.46 -3.71 -3.04
CA ASN A 28 -5.49 -3.79 -2.00
C ASN A 28 -5.15 -2.97 -0.74
N THR A 29 -3.86 -2.82 -0.43
CA THR A 29 -3.39 -2.07 0.74
C THR A 29 -3.60 -0.56 0.60
N PHE A 30 -3.79 -0.07 -0.63
CA PHE A 30 -4.14 1.32 -0.88
C PHE A 30 -5.49 1.70 -0.29
N TYR A 31 -6.47 0.81 -0.35
CA TYR A 31 -7.84 1.12 0.07
C TYR A 31 -8.12 0.77 1.53
N LYS A 32 -7.37 -0.17 2.11
CA LYS A 32 -7.55 -0.62 3.49
C LYS A 32 -6.27 -1.26 4.03
N ILE A 33 -6.12 -1.20 5.34
CA ILE A 33 -5.16 -2.04 6.05
C ILE A 33 -5.59 -3.51 5.92
N ILE A 34 -4.66 -4.36 5.51
CA ILE A 34 -4.86 -5.81 5.47
C ILE A 34 -4.52 -6.41 6.84
N SER A 35 -5.05 -7.59 7.18
CA SER A 35 -4.63 -8.26 8.40
C SER A 35 -3.23 -8.86 8.25
N THR A 36 -2.45 -8.86 9.33
CA THR A 36 -1.15 -9.53 9.40
C THR A 36 -1.26 -11.03 9.08
N LYS A 37 -2.39 -11.66 9.42
CA LYS A 37 -2.71 -13.04 9.03
C LYS A 37 -2.79 -13.21 7.52
N LEU A 38 -3.46 -12.28 6.81
CA LEU A 38 -3.58 -12.31 5.35
C LEU A 38 -2.21 -12.08 4.70
N ALA A 39 -1.46 -11.08 5.17
CA ALA A 39 -0.09 -10.82 4.72
C ALA A 39 0.80 -12.05 4.90
N SER A 40 0.74 -12.68 6.08
CA SER A 40 1.51 -13.90 6.37
C SER A 40 1.10 -15.07 5.48
N SER A 41 -0.19 -15.21 5.20
CA SER A 41 -0.69 -16.23 4.28
C SER A 41 -0.13 -16.04 2.88
N TRP A 42 -0.10 -14.80 2.37
CA TRP A 42 0.47 -14.49 1.04
C TRP A 42 1.96 -14.76 1.00
N ARG A 43 2.69 -14.44 2.07
CA ARG A 43 4.13 -14.74 2.15
C ARG A 43 4.40 -16.24 2.16
N LYS A 44 3.59 -17.04 2.87
CA LYS A 44 3.73 -18.50 2.94
C LYS A 44 3.41 -19.22 1.63
N GLU A 45 2.43 -18.73 0.86
CA GLU A 45 2.06 -19.33 -0.42
C GLU A 45 2.97 -18.89 -1.59
N SER A 46 3.70 -17.77 -1.44
CA SER A 46 4.58 -17.26 -2.49
C SER A 46 5.92 -18.01 -2.54
N PRO A 47 6.52 -18.18 -3.73
CA PRO A 47 7.88 -18.73 -3.86
C PRO A 47 8.92 -17.92 -3.09
N GLU A 48 10.04 -18.57 -2.78
CA GLU A 48 11.20 -17.88 -2.21
C GLU A 48 11.67 -16.76 -3.15
N GLY A 49 12.02 -15.61 -2.58
CA GLY A 49 12.47 -14.45 -3.34
C GLY A 49 11.36 -13.67 -4.07
N PHE A 50 10.10 -14.11 -4.01
CA PHE A 50 8.98 -13.35 -4.56
C PHE A 50 8.82 -12.01 -3.83
N GLU A 51 8.63 -10.93 -4.58
CA GLU A 51 8.56 -9.57 -4.04
C GLU A 51 7.13 -9.03 -4.05
N PHE A 52 6.75 -8.45 -2.92
CA PHE A 52 5.52 -7.69 -2.80
C PHE A 52 5.91 -6.22 -2.74
N VAL A 53 5.21 -5.40 -3.53
CA VAL A 53 5.35 -3.94 -3.52
C VAL A 53 4.01 -3.35 -3.07
N PRO A 54 3.80 -3.17 -1.75
CA PRO A 54 2.56 -2.60 -1.25
C PRO A 54 2.40 -1.16 -1.69
N LYS A 55 1.17 -0.82 -2.04
CA LYS A 55 0.82 0.58 -2.19
C LYS A 55 0.45 1.15 -0.83
N ALA A 56 1.06 2.28 -0.50
CA ALA A 56 0.81 2.99 0.75
C ALA A 56 -0.69 3.23 0.91
N TRP A 57 -1.18 3.09 2.14
CA TRP A 57 -2.59 3.29 2.43
C TRP A 57 -2.99 4.73 2.06
N MET A 58 -4.07 4.87 1.30
CA MET A 58 -4.51 6.18 0.80
C MET A 58 -4.84 7.18 1.90
N ALA A 59 -5.07 6.69 3.13
CA ALA A 59 -5.25 7.54 4.30
C ALA A 59 -4.04 8.45 4.60
N LEU A 60 -2.88 8.15 4.01
CA LEU A 60 -1.68 8.96 4.11
C LEU A 60 -1.59 10.01 2.99
N THR A 61 -2.16 9.75 1.82
CA THR A 61 -1.90 10.56 0.61
C THR A 61 -3.07 11.39 0.12
N HIS A 62 -4.32 11.00 0.45
CA HIS A 62 -5.52 11.64 -0.09
C HIS A 62 -6.21 12.54 0.94
N ASP A 63 -7.13 13.39 0.45
CA ASP A 63 -7.91 14.29 1.29
C ASP A 63 -9.02 13.54 2.06
N PRO A 64 -9.07 13.65 3.41
CA PRO A 64 -10.15 13.11 4.23
C PRO A 64 -11.54 13.68 3.94
N SER A 65 -11.63 14.85 3.28
CA SER A 65 -12.88 15.48 2.87
C SER A 65 -13.55 14.78 1.67
N SER A 66 -12.82 13.93 0.94
CA SER A 66 -13.32 13.31 -0.28
C SER A 66 -14.49 12.35 -0.01
N THR A 67 -15.42 12.27 -0.96
CA THR A 67 -16.59 11.37 -0.87
C THR A 67 -16.17 9.90 -0.78
N PHE A 68 -15.09 9.54 -1.45
CA PHE A 68 -14.55 8.18 -1.44
C PHE A 68 -14.01 7.80 -0.05
N TRP A 69 -13.34 8.73 0.64
CA TRP A 69 -12.82 8.51 2.00
C TRP A 69 -13.91 8.09 2.98
N ARG A 70 -15.02 8.85 3.00
CA ARG A 70 -16.17 8.57 3.86
C ARG A 70 -16.78 7.20 3.56
N LYS A 71 -16.95 6.86 2.27
CA LYS A 71 -17.50 5.55 1.85
C LYS A 71 -16.63 4.36 2.31
N LYS A 72 -15.31 4.56 2.45
CA LYS A 72 -14.37 3.53 2.89
C LYS A 72 -14.16 3.48 4.40
N GLY A 73 -14.77 4.39 5.16
CA GLY A 73 -14.63 4.43 6.62
C GLY A 73 -13.18 4.65 7.07
N LEU A 74 -12.42 5.45 6.32
CA LEU A 74 -11.03 5.75 6.63
C LEU A 74 -10.92 6.66 7.87
N PRO A 75 -9.79 6.64 8.60
CA PRO A 75 -9.58 7.46 9.78
C PRO A 75 -9.86 8.94 9.52
N THR A 76 -10.38 9.65 10.49
CA THR A 76 -10.61 11.10 10.40
C THR A 76 -9.79 11.83 11.45
N GLY A 77 -9.37 13.04 11.14
CA GLY A 77 -8.56 13.88 12.02
C GLY A 77 -8.14 15.14 11.29
N LYS A 78 -7.88 16.23 12.02
CA LYS A 78 -7.51 17.51 11.41
C LYS A 78 -6.19 17.41 10.62
N ASN A 79 -5.28 16.55 11.06
CA ASN A 79 -3.94 16.42 10.50
C ASN A 79 -3.72 15.12 9.69
N VAL A 80 -4.80 14.42 9.33
CA VAL A 80 -4.74 13.16 8.55
C VAL A 80 -4.70 13.43 7.06
N GLY A 81 -3.94 12.62 6.32
CA GLY A 81 -3.89 12.61 4.86
C GLY A 81 -2.93 13.64 4.26
N LEU A 82 -3.06 13.84 2.95
CA LEU A 82 -2.33 14.86 2.17
C LEU A 82 -0.80 14.83 2.31
N LEU A 83 -0.20 13.69 2.63
CA LEU A 83 1.24 13.53 2.85
C LEU A 83 1.85 14.45 3.93
N ARG A 84 1.02 15.01 4.81
CA ARG A 84 1.49 15.93 5.86
C ARG A 84 2.46 15.24 6.81
N CYS A 85 3.51 15.96 7.22
CA CYS A 85 4.41 15.56 8.30
C CYS A 85 3.73 15.77 9.67
N SER A 86 2.71 14.97 9.98
CA SER A 86 1.93 15.06 11.23
C SER A 86 2.04 13.78 12.07
N GLU A 87 1.88 13.91 13.39
CA GLU A 87 1.86 12.75 14.29
C GLU A 87 0.75 11.75 13.92
N ASP A 88 -0.39 12.25 13.46
CA ASP A 88 -1.49 11.40 12.96
C ASP A 88 -1.04 10.55 11.77
N ASN A 89 -0.40 11.14 10.76
CA ASN A 89 0.10 10.39 9.61
C ASN A 89 1.23 9.43 10.00
N PHE A 90 2.13 9.81 10.90
CA PHE A 90 3.17 8.90 11.42
C PHE A 90 2.57 7.70 12.16
N ARG A 91 1.49 7.89 12.94
CA ARG A 91 0.77 6.81 13.60
C ARG A 91 0.10 5.87 12.57
N LEU A 92 -0.60 6.41 11.58
CA LEU A 92 -1.22 5.61 10.52
C LEU A 92 -0.18 4.87 9.67
N TRP A 93 0.98 5.48 9.45
CA TRP A 93 2.10 4.85 8.75
C TRP A 93 2.66 3.66 9.54
N LYS A 94 2.86 3.80 10.85
CA LYS A 94 3.28 2.68 11.73
C LYS A 94 2.27 1.53 11.68
N GLU A 95 0.97 1.84 11.75
CA GLU A 95 -0.10 0.84 11.66
C GLU A 95 -0.06 0.09 10.32
N PHE A 96 0.08 0.83 9.22
CA PHE A 96 0.23 0.26 7.89
C PHE A 96 1.46 -0.65 7.78
N LEU A 97 2.63 -0.19 8.26
CA LEU A 97 3.87 -0.94 8.24
C LEU A 97 3.76 -2.27 8.99
N GLU A 98 3.20 -2.26 10.20
CA GLU A 98 3.00 -3.49 10.97
C GLU A 98 2.08 -4.47 10.25
N SER A 99 1.07 -3.96 9.52
CA SER A 99 0.15 -4.81 8.74
C SER A 99 0.81 -5.54 7.57
N ILE A 100 1.77 -4.90 6.90
CA ILE A 100 2.47 -5.45 5.72
C ILE A 100 3.81 -6.11 6.07
N LYS A 101 4.28 -5.97 7.31
CA LYS A 101 5.54 -6.55 7.80
C LYS A 101 5.76 -8.01 7.43
N PRO A 102 4.75 -8.91 7.47
CA PRO A 102 4.94 -10.30 7.03
C PRO A 102 5.30 -10.45 5.56
N LEU A 103 4.90 -9.51 4.69
CA LEU A 103 5.31 -9.51 3.29
C LEU A 103 6.80 -9.18 3.12
N ASN A 104 7.45 -8.59 4.15
CA ASN A 104 8.82 -8.08 4.13
C ASN A 104 9.12 -7.32 2.81
N PRO A 105 8.40 -6.22 2.56
CA PRO A 105 8.52 -5.46 1.32
C PRO A 105 9.83 -4.68 1.28
N LYS A 106 10.45 -4.64 0.10
CA LYS A 106 11.64 -3.80 -0.16
C LYS A 106 11.27 -2.38 -0.59
N LEU A 107 10.08 -2.22 -1.17
CA LEU A 107 9.57 -0.98 -1.75
C LEU A 107 8.11 -0.81 -1.36
N VAL A 108 7.71 0.43 -1.12
CA VAL A 108 6.32 0.84 -0.92
C VAL A 108 6.03 1.98 -1.89
N ILE A 109 4.94 1.90 -2.64
CA ILE A 109 4.54 2.93 -3.60
C ILE A 109 3.62 3.93 -2.92
N PHE A 110 4.01 5.20 -2.91
CA PHE A 110 3.11 6.30 -2.58
C PHE A 110 2.53 6.87 -3.86
N GLN A 111 1.21 6.74 -4.02
CA GLN A 111 0.48 7.41 -5.10
C GLN A 111 -0.21 8.65 -4.53
N SER A 112 0.12 9.82 -5.09
CA SER A 112 -0.55 11.08 -4.81
C SER A 112 -1.83 11.25 -5.65
N PRO A 113 -2.79 12.06 -5.18
CA PRO A 113 -3.91 12.50 -6.00
C PRO A 113 -3.46 13.50 -7.08
N PRO A 114 -4.25 13.72 -8.15
CA PRO A 114 -3.94 14.73 -9.17
C PRO A 114 -3.81 16.16 -8.65
N SER A 115 -4.40 16.45 -7.48
CA SER A 115 -4.34 17.75 -6.83
C SER A 115 -3.05 17.99 -6.03
N PHE A 116 -2.14 17.01 -5.97
CA PHE A 116 -0.87 17.17 -5.27
C PHE A 116 0.15 17.81 -6.21
N GLU A 117 0.45 19.09 -5.96
CA GLU A 117 1.36 19.89 -6.77
C GLU A 117 2.72 20.05 -6.08
N ALA A 118 3.78 20.24 -6.87
CA ALA A 118 5.11 20.53 -6.38
C ALA A 118 5.16 21.97 -5.86
N THR A 119 5.18 22.15 -4.54
CA THR A 119 5.21 23.44 -3.85
C THR A 119 6.21 23.37 -2.71
N ASP A 120 6.61 24.48 -2.09
CA ASP A 120 7.59 24.44 -0.99
C ASP A 120 7.13 23.59 0.22
N GLU A 121 5.82 23.42 0.40
CA GLU A 121 5.25 22.56 1.44
C GLU A 121 5.32 21.06 1.09
N ASN A 122 5.33 20.71 -0.21
CA ASN A 122 5.15 19.35 -0.75
C ASN A 122 6.43 18.79 -1.38
#